data_AF-A0A4Q6GD74-F1
#
_entry.id   AF-A0A4Q6GD74-F1
#
_cell.length_a   1.000
_cell.length_b   1.000
_cell.length_c   1.000
_cell.angle_alpha   90.00
_cell.angle_beta   90.00
_cell.angle_gamma   90.00
#
_symmetry.space_group_name_H-M   'P 1'
#
loop_
_entity.id
_entity.type
_entity.pdbx_description
1 polymer ?
#
loop_
_entity_poly.entity_id
_entity_poly.type
_entity_poly.pdbx_seq_one_letter_code
_entity_poly.pdbx_strand_id
1 'polypeptide(L)'
;MERRVALSRQPAWRGEALPERRARCVFVAQQEPAVRPIQESTPRSPARRRLLKALVVVAAGVPFASRPGWLHAAPMPSGSSGSRLLFPQSVASGDPRPHQVLLWTRSPAAAGEDVPLRLQVADDPGFLQLRVERELVARAEADHCLRVRVQGLQPGRTYHYRFLRQEGQEWVASATGRTRTAPPADAPTPAMKFAFISCQDYGGRWYNSMMPLLQEDLDFVLHLGDFIYESVGDGSFQTTGGERSLVFDDTDGALRVDKAGGGYLAARSLDNYRQLHRECRTDPVLQA
;
A
#
# COMPACT_ATOMS: atom_id res chain seq x y z
N MET A 1 -22.27 8.20 -51.81
CA MET A 1 -23.23 7.45 -50.96
C MET A 1 -22.54 7.20 -49.63
N GLU A 2 -22.57 8.21 -48.75
CA GLU A 2 -21.99 8.16 -47.40
C GLU A 2 -22.86 7.27 -46.50
N ARG A 3 -22.23 6.41 -45.70
CA ARG A 3 -22.90 5.73 -44.57
C ARG A 3 -22.36 6.32 -43.27
N ARG A 4 -23.16 7.17 -42.62
CA ARG A 4 -22.99 7.56 -41.22
C ARG A 4 -23.25 6.34 -40.34
N VAL A 5 -22.30 6.02 -39.45
CA VAL A 5 -22.53 5.11 -38.32
C VAL A 5 -22.93 5.98 -37.12
N ALA A 6 -24.13 5.75 -36.60
CA ALA A 6 -24.65 6.43 -35.42
C ALA A 6 -24.01 5.85 -34.14
N LEU A 7 -23.38 6.72 -33.34
CA LEU A 7 -22.91 6.38 -31.99
C LEU A 7 -24.11 6.35 -31.03
N SER A 8 -24.44 5.18 -30.51
CA SER A 8 -25.45 5.03 -29.45
C SER A 8 -24.92 5.62 -28.14
N ARG A 9 -25.66 6.57 -27.56
CA ARG A 9 -25.40 7.09 -26.21
C ARG A 9 -25.61 5.96 -25.19
N GLN A 10 -24.57 5.58 -24.45
CA GLN A 10 -24.73 4.70 -23.29
C GLN A 10 -25.30 5.48 -22.09
N PRO A 11 -26.18 4.87 -21.29
CA PRO A 11 -26.79 5.54 -20.13
C PRO A 11 -25.78 5.77 -19.00
N ALA A 12 -25.93 6.91 -18.31
CA ALA A 12 -25.20 7.25 -17.10
C ALA A 12 -25.46 6.22 -15.99
N TRP A 13 -24.39 5.67 -15.41
CA TRP A 13 -24.45 4.67 -14.36
C TRP A 13 -24.87 5.32 -13.03
N ARG A 14 -25.94 4.81 -12.40
CA ARG A 14 -26.37 5.20 -11.05
C ARG A 14 -25.65 4.30 -10.05
N GLY A 15 -25.05 4.92 -9.02
CA GLY A 15 -24.23 4.27 -8.02
C GLY A 15 -24.97 3.23 -7.17
N GLU A 16 -24.98 1.98 -7.63
CA GLU A 16 -25.26 0.82 -6.78
C GLU A 16 -23.98 0.32 -6.11
N ALA A 17 -24.10 -0.07 -4.84
CA ALA A 17 -23.00 -0.56 -4.03
C ALA A 17 -22.40 -1.85 -4.64
N LEU A 18 -21.08 -1.87 -4.79
CA LEU A 18 -20.33 -3.04 -5.26
C LEU A 18 -20.53 -4.23 -4.28
N PRO A 19 -20.84 -5.44 -4.76
CA PRO A 19 -21.03 -6.60 -3.90
C PRO A 19 -19.74 -6.98 -3.15
N GLU A 20 -19.86 -7.36 -1.87
CA GLU A 20 -18.76 -7.81 -1.01
C GLU A 20 -18.14 -9.15 -1.46
N ARG A 21 -17.40 -9.14 -2.58
CA ARG A 21 -16.43 -10.20 -2.90
C ARG A 21 -15.07 -9.52 -3.08
N ARG A 22 -14.35 -9.41 -1.96
CA ARG A 22 -13.05 -8.71 -1.83
C ARG A 22 -12.02 -9.26 -2.83
N ALA A 23 -11.38 -8.36 -3.59
CA ALA A 23 -10.47 -8.67 -4.69
C ALA A 23 -9.10 -9.24 -4.23
N ARG A 24 -8.54 -10.13 -5.06
CA ARG A 24 -7.32 -10.93 -4.83
C ARG A 24 -6.10 -10.22 -5.43
N CYS A 25 -5.78 -9.01 -4.99
CA CYS A 25 -4.68 -8.25 -5.61
C CYS A 25 -3.43 -8.14 -4.72
N VAL A 26 -2.35 -8.78 -5.18
CA VAL A 26 -0.97 -8.54 -4.75
C VAL A 26 -0.33 -7.67 -5.84
N PHE A 27 0.13 -6.48 -5.49
CA PHE A 27 0.86 -5.58 -6.39
C PHE A 27 2.36 -5.85 -6.27
N VAL A 28 2.96 -6.46 -7.29
CA VAL A 28 4.42 -6.58 -7.36
C VAL A 28 4.98 -5.24 -7.89
N ALA A 29 5.61 -4.47 -7.00
CA ALA A 29 6.41 -3.31 -7.40
C ALA A 29 7.78 -3.80 -7.90
N GLN A 30 8.27 -3.22 -8.99
CA GLN A 30 9.56 -3.58 -9.57
C GLN A 30 10.69 -3.42 -8.55
N GLN A 31 11.60 -4.41 -8.55
CA GLN A 31 12.81 -4.41 -7.74
C GLN A 31 13.79 -3.36 -8.30
N GLU A 32 14.08 -2.30 -7.55
CA GLU A 32 15.18 -1.38 -7.91
C GLU A 32 16.53 -2.11 -7.79
N PRO A 33 17.49 -1.90 -8.72
CA PRO A 33 18.83 -2.44 -8.60
C PRO A 33 19.55 -1.85 -7.38
N ALA A 34 20.29 -2.67 -6.65
CA ALA A 34 21.04 -2.24 -5.48
C ALA A 34 22.11 -1.20 -5.86
N VAL A 35 21.92 0.05 -5.42
CA VAL A 35 22.97 1.08 -5.42
C VAL A 35 24.04 0.64 -4.43
N ARG A 36 25.25 0.36 -4.92
CA ARG A 36 26.40 0.03 -4.06
C ARG A 36 26.90 1.31 -3.39
N PRO A 37 27.08 1.35 -2.05
CA PRO A 37 27.70 2.49 -1.39
C PRO A 37 29.18 2.61 -1.78
N ILE A 38 29.61 3.84 -2.01
CA ILE A 38 31.02 4.22 -2.17
C ILE A 38 31.74 3.89 -0.86
N GLN A 39 32.79 3.07 -0.94
CA GLN A 39 33.60 2.66 0.20
C GLN A 39 34.56 3.79 0.57
N GLU A 40 34.28 4.51 1.66
CA GLU A 40 35.30 5.31 2.34
C GLU A 40 36.08 4.44 3.32
N SER A 41 37.40 4.42 3.14
CA SER A 41 38.36 3.66 3.95
C SER A 41 38.55 4.30 5.32
N THR A 42 38.21 3.60 6.39
CA THR A 42 38.61 3.95 7.77
C THR A 42 39.87 3.19 8.19
N PRO A 43 40.83 3.82 8.88
CA PRO A 43 42.03 3.14 9.37
C PRO A 43 41.76 2.32 10.65
N ARG A 44 42.53 1.24 10.82
CA ARG A 44 42.37 0.20 11.86
C ARG A 44 43.21 0.43 13.13
N SER A 45 42.57 0.13 14.28
CA SER A 45 43.10 -0.54 15.50
C SER A 45 43.96 0.28 16.49
N PRO A 46 44.14 -0.12 17.78
CA PRO A 46 43.91 -1.45 18.37
C PRO A 46 43.18 -1.52 19.75
N ALA A 47 42.88 -2.77 20.13
CA ALA A 47 42.24 -3.22 21.36
C ALA A 47 43.05 -2.97 22.65
N ARG A 48 42.34 -2.86 23.80
CA ARG A 48 42.47 -3.80 24.95
C ARG A 48 41.63 -3.40 26.20
N ARG A 49 40.80 -4.38 26.62
CA ARG A 49 40.61 -4.95 27.98
C ARG A 49 39.82 -4.22 29.09
N ARG A 50 38.98 -5.08 29.73
CA ARG A 50 38.46 -5.13 31.13
C ARG A 50 37.22 -4.26 31.41
N LEU A 51 36.23 -4.67 32.20
CA LEU A 51 35.87 -5.91 32.93
C LEU A 51 34.41 -5.73 33.39
N LEU A 52 33.70 -6.85 33.50
CA LEU A 52 32.32 -7.05 34.00
C LEU A 52 31.96 -6.32 35.31
N LYS A 53 30.70 -5.86 35.42
CA LYS A 53 29.88 -5.98 36.64
C LYS A 53 28.44 -6.33 36.27
N ALA A 54 28.03 -7.52 36.69
CA ALA A 54 26.66 -7.99 36.68
C ALA A 54 25.88 -7.34 37.83
N LEU A 55 24.60 -7.04 37.60
CA LEU A 55 23.61 -6.84 38.66
C LEU A 55 22.42 -7.74 38.34
N VAL A 56 22.27 -8.75 39.20
CA VAL A 56 21.11 -9.62 39.33
C VAL A 56 20.08 -8.87 40.18
N VAL A 57 18.85 -8.75 39.70
CA VAL A 57 17.68 -8.47 40.55
C VAL A 57 16.71 -9.61 40.38
N VAL A 58 16.62 -10.44 41.41
CA VAL A 58 15.54 -11.41 41.63
C VAL A 58 14.50 -10.69 42.49
N ALA A 59 13.25 -10.63 42.01
CA ALA A 59 12.10 -10.36 42.86
C ALA A 59 11.00 -11.37 42.52
N ALA A 60 10.50 -12.00 43.58
CA ALA A 60 9.72 -13.23 43.61
C ALA A 60 8.26 -13.05 43.16
N GLY A 61 7.63 -14.19 42.87
CA GLY A 61 6.30 -14.29 42.27
C GLY A 61 5.11 -13.98 43.18
N VAL A 62 3.96 -13.78 42.53
CA VAL A 62 2.61 -13.74 43.09
C VAL A 62 1.67 -14.37 42.02
N PRO A 63 0.62 -15.13 42.42
CA PRO A 63 0.23 -16.33 41.68
C PRO A 63 -0.76 -16.11 40.53
N PHE A 64 -0.79 -17.15 39.72
CA PHE A 64 -1.74 -17.46 38.66
C PHE A 64 -3.19 -17.40 39.17
N ALA A 65 -3.96 -16.43 38.67
CA ALA A 65 -5.42 -16.44 38.78
C ALA A 65 -6.01 -16.62 37.39
N SER A 66 -6.41 -17.85 37.10
CA SER A 66 -7.18 -18.25 35.92
C SER A 66 -8.50 -17.48 35.88
N ARG A 67 -8.70 -16.65 34.85
CA ARG A 67 -10.03 -16.19 34.45
C ARG A 67 -10.25 -16.60 32.98
N PRO A 68 -11.32 -17.36 32.66
CA PRO A 68 -11.68 -17.60 31.28
C PRO A 68 -12.36 -16.32 30.76
N GLY A 69 -11.54 -15.40 30.28
CA GLY A 69 -12.02 -14.28 29.50
C GLY A 69 -12.29 -14.78 28.10
N TRP A 70 -13.56 -15.01 27.76
CA TRP A 70 -14.00 -15.08 26.38
C TRP A 70 -13.53 -13.79 25.71
N LEU A 71 -12.49 -13.89 24.87
CA LEU A 71 -12.17 -12.83 23.93
C LEU A 71 -13.36 -12.77 22.98
N HIS A 72 -14.28 -11.85 23.25
CA HIS A 72 -15.20 -11.38 22.24
C HIS A 72 -14.33 -10.79 21.13
N ALA A 73 -14.11 -11.58 20.08
CA ALA A 73 -13.77 -11.04 18.77
C ALA A 73 -14.95 -10.16 18.38
N ALA A 74 -14.85 -8.87 18.70
CA ALA A 74 -15.80 -7.89 18.23
C ALA A 74 -15.76 -7.93 16.69
N PRO A 75 -16.89 -8.19 16.01
CA PRO A 75 -16.93 -8.10 14.57
C PRO A 75 -16.77 -6.63 14.21
N MET A 76 -15.54 -6.23 13.86
CA MET A 76 -15.26 -4.87 13.39
C MET A 76 -15.73 -4.76 11.93
N PRO A 77 -16.57 -3.76 11.60
CA PRO A 77 -17.10 -3.61 10.26
C PRO A 77 -15.97 -3.35 9.25
N SER A 78 -16.09 -3.99 8.09
CA SER A 78 -15.35 -3.67 6.88
C SER A 78 -15.42 -2.16 6.60
N GLY A 79 -14.33 -1.43 6.86
CA GLY A 79 -14.12 -0.05 6.39
C GLY A 79 -15.14 0.99 6.90
N SER A 80 -15.09 1.32 8.19
CA SER A 80 -15.74 2.55 8.70
C SER A 80 -15.13 3.80 8.03
N SER A 81 -15.85 4.91 8.00
CA SER A 81 -15.32 6.21 7.55
C SER A 81 -13.99 6.57 8.24
N GLY A 82 -13.82 6.17 9.50
CA GLY A 82 -12.56 6.33 10.24
C GLY A 82 -11.37 5.59 9.63
N SER A 83 -11.58 4.40 9.04
CA SER A 83 -10.51 3.64 8.37
C SER A 83 -9.92 4.40 7.19
N ARG A 84 -10.76 5.02 6.35
CA ARG A 84 -10.29 5.81 5.19
C ARG A 84 -9.62 7.12 5.60
N LEU A 85 -10.02 7.72 6.71
CA LEU A 85 -9.38 8.93 7.22
C LEU A 85 -7.95 8.64 7.71
N LEU A 86 -7.74 7.50 8.38
CA LEU A 86 -6.43 7.12 8.90
C LEU A 86 -5.54 6.40 7.88
N PHE A 87 -6.14 5.72 6.90
CA PHE A 87 -5.44 4.99 5.85
C PHE A 87 -5.96 5.38 4.46
N PRO A 88 -5.79 6.65 4.03
CA PRO A 88 -6.45 7.19 2.83
C PRO A 88 -5.96 6.57 1.52
N GLN A 89 -4.78 5.96 1.49
CA GLN A 89 -4.26 5.22 0.33
C GLN A 89 -4.39 3.70 0.50
N SER A 90 -5.19 3.25 1.46
CA SER A 90 -5.40 1.84 1.80
C SER A 90 -4.08 1.10 2.08
N VAL A 91 -4.06 -0.20 1.82
CA VAL A 91 -2.93 -1.10 2.02
C VAL A 91 -2.49 -1.72 0.70
N ALA A 92 -1.25 -2.22 0.65
CA ALA A 92 -0.76 -3.00 -0.48
C ALA A 92 0.19 -4.10 -0.02
N SER A 93 0.32 -5.15 -0.84
CA SER A 93 1.33 -6.19 -0.65
C SER A 93 2.04 -6.49 -1.96
N GLY A 94 3.30 -6.92 -1.89
CA GLY A 94 4.14 -7.17 -3.06
C GLY A 94 5.37 -8.03 -2.76
N ASP A 95 6.24 -8.17 -3.75
CA ASP A 95 7.49 -8.96 -3.70
C ASP A 95 7.33 -10.33 -3.01
N PRO A 96 6.36 -11.17 -3.45
CA PRO A 96 6.16 -12.46 -2.82
C PRO A 96 7.38 -13.36 -3.04
N ARG A 97 7.86 -13.96 -1.95
CA ARG A 97 8.81 -15.09 -1.96
C ARG A 97 8.24 -16.24 -1.14
N PRO A 98 8.86 -17.45 -1.15
CA PRO A 98 8.30 -18.60 -0.45
C PRO A 98 7.99 -18.35 1.03
N HIS A 99 8.85 -17.62 1.73
CA HIS A 99 8.68 -17.43 3.17
C HIS A 99 8.44 -15.97 3.57
N GLN A 100 8.17 -15.09 2.61
CA GLN A 100 8.04 -13.67 2.90
C GLN A 100 7.21 -12.90 1.88
N VAL A 101 6.64 -11.80 2.35
CA VAL A 101 5.93 -10.81 1.54
C VAL A 101 6.30 -9.41 2.03
N LEU A 102 6.22 -8.43 1.13
CA LEU A 102 6.29 -7.02 1.47
C LEU A 102 4.87 -6.51 1.73
N LEU A 103 4.66 -5.80 2.82
CA LEU A 103 3.40 -5.12 3.14
C LEU A 103 3.65 -3.61 3.22
N TRP A 104 2.66 -2.84 2.77
CA TRP A 104 2.73 -1.39 2.71
C TRP A 104 1.40 -0.74 3.13
N THR A 105 1.51 0.43 3.76
CA THR A 105 0.40 1.36 3.99
C THR A 105 0.93 2.78 4.11
N ARG A 106 0.04 3.78 4.02
CA ARG A 106 0.31 5.16 4.44
C ARG A 106 -0.72 5.58 5.49
N SER A 107 -0.24 6.09 6.62
CA SER A 107 -1.10 6.55 7.73
C SER A 107 -0.69 7.95 8.19
N PRO A 108 -1.17 9.01 7.53
CA PRO A 108 -0.75 10.38 7.82
C PRO A 108 -1.22 10.87 9.19
N ALA A 109 -0.43 11.74 9.82
CA ALA A 109 -0.80 12.47 11.03
C ALA A 109 -0.42 13.96 10.91
N ALA A 110 -0.53 14.70 12.01
CA ALA A 110 -0.08 16.09 12.08
C ALA A 110 1.39 16.21 11.66
N ALA A 111 1.76 17.38 11.14
CA ALA A 111 3.07 17.61 10.56
C ALA A 111 4.19 17.35 11.58
N GLY A 112 5.16 16.51 11.19
CA GLY A 112 6.34 16.20 11.98
C GLY A 112 6.20 15.07 13.00
N GLU A 113 5.00 14.53 13.21
CA GLU A 113 4.77 13.45 14.18
C GLU A 113 4.90 12.05 13.55
N ASP A 114 5.67 11.18 14.17
CA ASP A 114 5.72 9.77 13.84
C ASP A 114 4.46 9.04 14.32
N VAL A 115 3.99 8.05 13.56
CA VAL A 115 2.74 7.34 13.84
C VAL A 115 3.02 5.89 14.22
N PRO A 116 2.83 5.50 15.49
CA PRO A 116 2.86 4.10 15.90
C PRO A 116 1.73 3.31 15.23
N LEU A 117 2.07 2.16 14.67
CA LEU A 117 1.15 1.25 14.02
C LEU A 117 1.40 -0.18 14.49
N ARG A 118 0.33 -0.95 14.66
CA ARG A 118 0.43 -2.41 14.83
C ARG A 118 0.08 -3.11 13.54
N LEU A 119 0.97 -3.97 13.05
CA LEU A 119 0.69 -4.89 11.96
C LEU A 119 0.16 -6.21 12.54
N GLN A 120 -0.91 -6.72 11.95
CA GLN A 120 -1.39 -8.10 12.15
C GLN A 120 -1.41 -8.85 10.82
N VAL A 121 -0.97 -10.11 10.85
CA VAL A 121 -1.06 -11.07 9.73
C VAL A 121 -1.68 -12.36 10.25
N ALA A 122 -2.68 -12.88 9.55
CA ALA A 122 -3.46 -14.05 9.95
C ALA A 122 -3.73 -14.99 8.76
N ASP A 123 -4.12 -16.22 9.07
CA ASP A 123 -4.56 -17.20 8.05
C ASP A 123 -5.98 -16.91 7.53
N ASP A 124 -6.77 -16.13 8.27
CA ASP A 124 -8.19 -15.88 8.01
C ASP A 124 -8.52 -14.38 8.04
N PRO A 125 -9.57 -13.94 7.33
CA PRO A 125 -9.95 -12.51 7.27
C PRO A 125 -10.55 -11.98 8.57
N GLY A 126 -10.93 -12.85 9.52
CA GLY A 126 -11.43 -12.49 10.85
C GLY A 126 -10.32 -12.26 11.87
N PHE A 127 -9.06 -12.53 11.51
CA PHE A 127 -7.89 -12.42 12.39
C PHE A 127 -8.02 -13.28 13.66
N LEU A 128 -8.64 -14.46 13.54
CA LEU A 128 -8.83 -15.40 14.67
C LEU A 128 -7.53 -16.10 15.05
N GLN A 129 -6.63 -16.35 14.08
CA GLN A 129 -5.32 -16.95 14.32
C GLN A 129 -4.20 -16.08 13.74
N LEU A 130 -3.63 -15.24 14.60
CA LEU A 130 -2.49 -14.41 14.23
C LEU A 130 -1.24 -15.26 14.02
N ARG A 131 -0.56 -15.02 12.90
CA ARG A 131 0.78 -15.54 12.61
C ARG A 131 1.86 -14.53 12.93
N VAL A 132 1.55 -13.25 12.75
CA VAL A 132 2.43 -12.13 13.07
C VAL A 132 1.61 -11.04 13.72
N GLU A 133 2.14 -10.50 14.81
CA GLU A 133 1.73 -9.24 15.40
C GLU A 133 3.00 -8.43 15.69
N ARG A 134 3.07 -7.19 15.23
CA ARG A 134 4.30 -6.38 15.34
C ARG A 134 3.98 -4.90 15.47
N GLU A 135 4.60 -4.25 16.44
CA GLU A 135 4.62 -2.79 16.55
C GLU A 135 5.64 -2.19 15.57
N LEU A 136 5.22 -1.14 14.86
CA LEU A 136 5.93 -0.45 13.80
C LEU A 136 5.70 1.06 13.92
N VAL A 137 6.49 1.85 13.20
CA VAL A 137 6.34 3.30 13.18
C VAL A 137 6.34 3.79 11.73
N ALA A 138 5.27 4.45 11.31
CA ALA A 138 5.20 5.20 10.07
C ALA A 138 5.77 6.60 10.32
N ARG A 139 6.95 6.87 9.75
CA ARG A 139 7.69 8.10 10.07
C ARG A 139 7.22 9.30 9.26
N ALA A 140 7.21 10.48 9.89
CA ALA A 140 6.86 11.73 9.21
C ALA A 140 7.82 12.04 8.04
N GLU A 141 9.11 11.78 8.20
CA GLU A 141 10.14 11.98 7.15
C GLU A 141 9.86 11.17 5.87
N ALA A 142 9.16 10.05 6.00
CA ALA A 142 8.80 9.14 4.92
C ALA A 142 7.36 9.38 4.39
N ASP A 143 6.79 10.57 4.61
CA ASP A 143 5.39 10.89 4.29
C ASP A 143 4.42 9.87 4.91
N HIS A 144 4.75 9.39 6.12
CA HIS A 144 4.03 8.37 6.86
C HIS A 144 3.77 7.07 6.08
N CYS A 145 4.59 6.79 5.07
CA CYS A 145 4.60 5.52 4.37
C CYS A 145 5.34 4.49 5.22
N LEU A 146 4.69 3.37 5.49
CA LEU A 146 5.29 2.23 6.17
C LEU A 146 5.42 1.08 5.18
N ARG A 147 6.65 0.57 5.04
CA ARG A 147 6.96 -0.63 4.25
C ARG A 147 7.65 -1.64 5.16
N VAL A 148 7.11 -2.86 5.23
CA VAL A 148 7.63 -3.91 6.12
C VAL A 148 7.69 -5.24 5.40
N ARG A 149 8.82 -5.95 5.55
CA ARG A 149 8.99 -7.31 5.08
C ARG A 149 8.59 -8.28 6.19
N VAL A 150 7.56 -9.08 5.93
CA VAL A 150 7.10 -10.13 6.84
C VAL A 150 7.75 -11.44 6.41
N GLN A 151 8.36 -12.16 7.35
CA GLN A 151 9.14 -13.38 7.09
C GLN A 151 8.63 -14.53 7.95
N GLY A 152 9.12 -15.75 7.68
CA GLY A 152 8.72 -16.96 8.42
C GLY A 152 7.34 -17.49 8.03
N LEU A 153 6.79 -17.03 6.90
CA LEU A 153 5.53 -17.51 6.37
C LEU A 153 5.72 -18.86 5.66
N GLN A 154 4.62 -19.60 5.53
CA GLN A 154 4.62 -20.86 4.78
C GLN A 154 4.48 -20.56 3.28
N PRO A 155 5.17 -21.30 2.38
CA PRO A 155 5.11 -21.11 0.93
C PRO A 155 3.74 -21.39 0.31
N GLY A 156 3.45 -20.70 -0.80
CA GLY A 156 2.26 -20.90 -1.62
C GLY A 156 0.93 -20.62 -0.92
N ARG A 157 0.95 -19.96 0.25
CA ARG A 157 -0.23 -19.74 1.10
C ARG A 157 -0.73 -18.31 1.05
N THR A 158 -2.04 -18.20 1.14
CA THR A 158 -2.75 -16.93 1.30
C THR A 158 -2.76 -16.51 2.75
N TYR A 159 -2.54 -15.22 2.99
CA TYR A 159 -2.62 -14.57 4.29
C TYR A 159 -3.47 -13.31 4.21
N HIS A 160 -4.08 -12.94 5.33
CA HIS A 160 -4.79 -11.68 5.51
C HIS A 160 -3.98 -10.77 6.42
N TYR A 161 -3.98 -9.47 6.15
CA TYR A 161 -3.24 -8.52 6.96
C TYR A 161 -3.98 -7.20 7.12
N ARG A 162 -3.69 -6.50 8.22
CA ARG A 162 -4.19 -5.15 8.49
C ARG A 162 -3.18 -4.38 9.33
N PHE A 163 -3.21 -3.07 9.18
CA PHE A 163 -2.53 -2.15 10.09
C PHE A 163 -3.57 -1.58 11.05
N LEU A 164 -3.17 -1.40 12.30
CA LEU A 164 -4.00 -0.80 13.34
C LEU A 164 -3.30 0.46 13.81
N ARG A 165 -4.08 1.54 13.93
CA ARG A 165 -3.66 2.79 14.55
C ARG A 165 -4.54 3.03 15.77
N GLN A 166 -3.94 3.47 16.86
CA GLN A 166 -4.69 3.83 18.05
C GLN A 166 -5.19 5.27 17.92
N GLU A 167 -6.49 5.49 18.09
CA GLU A 167 -7.12 6.80 18.19
C GLU A 167 -7.84 6.88 19.54
N GLY A 168 -7.31 7.68 20.46
CA GLY A 168 -7.76 7.69 21.85
C GLY A 168 -7.59 6.31 22.51
N GLN A 169 -8.72 5.71 22.91
CA GLN A 169 -8.73 4.38 23.54
C GLN A 169 -9.09 3.25 22.56
N GLU A 170 -9.34 3.56 21.29
CA GLU A 170 -9.79 2.60 20.28
C GLU A 170 -8.70 2.27 19.27
N TRP A 171 -8.70 1.03 18.79
CA TRP A 171 -7.89 0.61 17.66
C TRP A 171 -8.72 0.69 16.38
N VAL A 172 -8.28 1.55 15.45
CA VAL A 172 -8.89 1.66 14.13
C VAL A 172 -8.05 0.87 13.13
N ALA A 173 -8.71 -0.04 12.43
CA ALA A 173 -8.06 -0.88 11.43
C ALA A 173 -8.04 -0.21 10.05
N SER A 174 -6.98 -0.46 9.28
CA SER A 174 -6.98 -0.28 7.84
C SER A 174 -7.97 -1.21 7.16
N ALA A 175 -8.17 -1.05 5.85
CA ALA A 175 -8.74 -2.11 5.03
C ALA A 175 -7.98 -3.42 5.25
N THR A 176 -8.70 -4.55 5.21
CA THR A 176 -8.07 -5.88 5.28
C THR A 176 -7.47 -6.19 3.91
N GLY A 177 -6.14 -6.23 3.86
CA GLY A 177 -5.42 -6.71 2.69
C GLY A 177 -5.38 -8.24 2.65
N ARG A 178 -5.14 -8.78 1.46
CA ARG A 178 -4.82 -10.18 1.24
C ARG A 178 -3.52 -10.27 0.46
N THR A 179 -2.70 -11.26 0.80
CA THR A 179 -1.41 -11.51 0.13
C THR A 179 -1.18 -13.00 -0.02
N ARG A 180 -0.25 -13.39 -0.90
CA ARG A 180 0.11 -14.78 -1.14
C ARG A 180 1.63 -14.91 -1.21
N THR A 181 2.21 -15.85 -0.46
CA THR A 181 3.62 -16.21 -0.62
C THR A 181 3.83 -16.99 -1.91
N ALA A 182 5.00 -16.85 -2.53
CA ALA A 182 5.34 -17.63 -3.71
C ALA A 182 5.37 -19.14 -3.38
N PRO A 183 5.10 -20.04 -4.33
CA PRO A 183 5.40 -21.46 -4.14
C PRO A 183 6.91 -21.67 -3.93
N PRO A 184 7.33 -22.77 -3.28
CA PRO A 184 8.75 -23.11 -3.18
C PRO A 184 9.32 -23.40 -4.57
N ALA A 185 10.63 -23.22 -4.74
CA ALA A 185 11.27 -23.24 -6.07
C ALA A 185 11.23 -24.62 -6.75
N ASP A 186 11.09 -25.68 -5.96
CA ASP A 186 10.99 -27.08 -6.37
C ASP A 186 9.54 -27.57 -6.49
N ALA A 187 8.55 -26.70 -6.28
CA ALA A 187 7.15 -27.06 -6.48
C ALA A 187 6.90 -27.47 -7.94
N PRO A 188 6.08 -28.51 -8.19
CA PRO A 188 5.56 -28.79 -9.53
C PRO A 188 4.89 -27.52 -10.05
N THR A 189 5.22 -27.07 -11.26
CA THR A 189 4.78 -25.79 -11.81
C THR A 189 3.25 -25.67 -11.76
N PRO A 190 2.67 -24.93 -10.79
CA PRO A 190 1.24 -24.79 -10.74
C PRO A 190 0.81 -23.91 -11.92
N ALA A 191 -0.38 -24.15 -12.46
CA ALA A 191 -1.00 -23.19 -13.36
C ALA A 191 -1.10 -21.84 -12.62
N MET A 192 -0.53 -20.80 -13.22
CA MET A 192 -0.41 -19.47 -12.61
C MET A 192 -1.33 -18.50 -13.35
N LYS A 193 -2.13 -17.74 -12.61
CA LYS A 193 -2.97 -16.69 -13.17
C LYS A 193 -2.43 -15.34 -12.71
N PHE A 194 -2.09 -14.48 -13.65
CA PHE A 194 -1.68 -13.11 -13.35
C PHE A 194 -2.30 -12.16 -14.36
N ALA A 195 -2.43 -10.91 -13.94
CA ALA A 195 -2.73 -9.80 -14.83
C ALA A 195 -1.53 -8.87 -14.89
N PHE A 196 -1.40 -8.11 -15.99
CA PHE A 196 -0.49 -6.99 -16.05
C PHE A 196 -1.25 -5.72 -16.40
N ILE A 197 -0.73 -4.61 -15.90
CA ILE A 197 -1.26 -3.26 -16.11
C ILE A 197 -0.11 -2.27 -16.33
N SER A 198 -0.39 -1.18 -17.04
CA SER A 198 0.54 -0.07 -17.27
C SER A 198 -0.25 1.18 -17.63
N CYS A 199 0.42 2.33 -17.67
CA CYS A 199 -0.11 3.56 -18.25
C CYS A 199 -1.47 3.97 -17.69
N GLN A 200 -1.51 4.20 -16.37
CA GLN A 200 -2.72 4.56 -15.64
C GLN A 200 -2.74 6.06 -15.31
N ASP A 201 -2.78 6.92 -16.34
CA ASP A 201 -2.87 8.36 -16.13
C ASP A 201 -4.16 8.72 -15.36
N TYR A 202 -3.98 9.24 -14.15
CA TYR A 202 -5.08 9.62 -13.27
C TYR A 202 -5.91 10.75 -13.88
N GLY A 203 -5.27 11.78 -14.44
CA GLY A 203 -5.96 12.96 -14.98
C GLY A 203 -6.74 12.73 -16.27
N GLY A 204 -6.41 11.67 -17.02
CA GLY A 204 -6.96 11.39 -18.33
C GLY A 204 -8.21 10.52 -18.27
N ARG A 205 -8.24 9.49 -17.42
CA ARG A 205 -9.33 8.49 -17.40
C ARG A 205 -9.59 7.90 -16.02
N TRP A 206 -10.84 7.49 -15.80
CA TRP A 206 -11.23 6.61 -14.70
C TRP A 206 -10.68 5.20 -14.90
N TYR A 207 -10.34 4.51 -13.81
CA TYR A 207 -9.76 3.15 -13.83
C TYR A 207 -10.78 2.04 -14.11
N ASN A 208 -11.82 2.32 -14.91
CA ASN A 208 -12.85 1.34 -15.28
C ASN A 208 -12.27 0.10 -15.96
N SER A 209 -11.16 0.24 -16.69
CA SER A 209 -10.44 -0.88 -17.32
C SER A 209 -9.87 -1.88 -16.31
N MET A 210 -9.67 -1.47 -15.05
CA MET A 210 -9.16 -2.34 -13.98
C MET A 210 -10.29 -3.09 -13.26
N MET A 211 -11.55 -2.64 -13.39
CA MET A 211 -12.68 -3.25 -12.68
C MET A 211 -12.87 -4.75 -12.95
N PRO A 212 -12.69 -5.28 -14.18
CA PRO A 212 -12.78 -6.73 -14.41
C PRO A 212 -11.78 -7.53 -13.58
N LEU A 213 -10.59 -6.97 -13.29
CA LEU A 213 -9.56 -7.62 -12.48
C LEU A 213 -10.03 -7.89 -11.05
N LEU A 214 -10.95 -7.08 -10.53
CA LEU A 214 -11.52 -7.26 -9.19
C LEU A 214 -12.36 -8.52 -9.06
N GLN A 215 -12.84 -9.07 -10.18
CA GLN A 215 -13.63 -10.30 -10.24
C GLN A 215 -12.77 -11.55 -10.50
N GLU A 216 -11.49 -11.37 -10.82
CA GLU A 216 -10.59 -12.46 -11.17
C GLU A 216 -9.91 -13.11 -9.96
N ASP A 217 -9.65 -14.40 -10.07
CA ASP A 217 -8.83 -15.15 -9.11
C ASP A 217 -7.37 -15.16 -9.56
N LEU A 218 -6.66 -14.05 -9.29
CA LEU A 218 -5.26 -13.85 -9.66
C LEU A 218 -4.32 -14.25 -8.52
N ASP A 219 -3.16 -14.82 -8.88
CA ASP A 219 -2.04 -15.06 -7.97
C ASP A 219 -1.27 -13.76 -7.69
N PHE A 220 -1.11 -12.90 -8.70
CA PHE A 220 -0.53 -11.56 -8.56
C PHE A 220 -0.90 -10.63 -9.74
N VAL A 221 -0.63 -9.34 -9.55
CA VAL A 221 -0.68 -8.31 -10.59
C VAL A 221 0.72 -7.74 -10.80
N LEU A 222 1.10 -7.61 -12.08
CA LEU A 222 2.36 -7.00 -12.50
C LEU A 222 2.11 -5.61 -13.09
N HIS A 223 2.63 -4.56 -12.44
CA HIS A 223 2.60 -3.22 -13.00
C HIS A 223 3.87 -2.97 -13.81
N LEU A 224 3.75 -2.67 -15.11
CA LEU A 224 4.88 -2.61 -16.04
C LEU A 224 5.52 -1.24 -16.19
N GLY A 225 4.88 -0.17 -15.70
CA GLY A 225 5.42 1.19 -15.79
C GLY A 225 4.30 2.21 -15.87
N ASP A 226 4.65 3.49 -15.71
CA ASP A 226 3.73 4.62 -15.78
C ASP A 226 2.58 4.50 -14.76
N PHE A 227 2.94 4.21 -13.50
CA PHE A 227 1.98 4.17 -12.39
C PHE A 227 1.47 5.57 -12.06
N ILE A 228 2.33 6.57 -12.24
CA ILE A 228 2.01 7.99 -12.22
C ILE A 228 2.49 8.59 -13.54
N TYR A 229 1.88 9.72 -13.90
CA TYR A 229 2.41 10.66 -14.89
C TYR A 229 2.83 11.92 -14.16
N GLU A 230 3.98 12.48 -14.54
CA GLU A 230 4.56 13.66 -13.88
C GLU A 230 3.82 14.95 -14.20
N SER A 231 3.11 15.00 -15.33
CA SER A 231 2.38 16.17 -15.81
C SER A 231 1.01 16.30 -15.15
N VAL A 232 0.63 17.56 -14.93
CA VAL A 232 -0.66 17.96 -14.40
C VAL A 232 -1.21 19.09 -15.29
N GLY A 233 -2.34 18.83 -15.91
CA GLY A 233 -3.00 19.75 -16.81
C GLY A 233 -2.52 19.68 -18.27
N ASP A 234 -1.81 18.63 -18.71
CA ASP A 234 -1.46 18.47 -20.12
C ASP A 234 -2.70 18.11 -20.94
N GLY A 235 -3.29 19.13 -21.58
CA GLY A 235 -4.48 18.99 -22.40
C GLY A 235 -4.35 18.09 -23.64
N SER A 236 -3.15 17.57 -23.95
CA SER A 236 -3.00 16.60 -25.05
C SER A 236 -3.49 15.19 -24.72
N PHE A 237 -3.59 14.83 -23.43
CA PHE A 237 -4.13 13.54 -22.99
C PHE A 237 -4.91 13.58 -21.67
N GLN A 238 -4.82 14.65 -20.89
CA GLN A 238 -5.54 14.81 -19.63
C GLN A 238 -6.83 15.62 -19.80
N THR A 239 -7.83 15.31 -18.98
CA THR A 239 -9.06 16.11 -18.90
C THR A 239 -8.87 17.23 -17.89
N THR A 240 -8.69 18.47 -18.36
CA THR A 240 -8.50 19.64 -17.50
C THR A 240 -9.83 20.14 -16.90
N GLY A 241 -9.84 20.50 -15.62
CA GLY A 241 -11.00 21.12 -14.96
C GLY A 241 -12.17 20.18 -14.65
N GLY A 242 -11.98 18.86 -14.82
CA GLY A 242 -12.95 17.85 -14.39
C GLY A 242 -12.76 17.42 -12.93
N GLU A 243 -13.68 16.59 -12.43
CA GLU A 243 -13.61 16.00 -11.08
C GLU A 243 -12.30 15.25 -10.82
N ARG A 244 -11.75 14.62 -11.86
CA ARG A 244 -10.49 13.87 -11.82
C ARG A 244 -9.34 14.69 -12.39
N SER A 245 -9.23 15.94 -11.95
CA SER A 245 -8.07 16.80 -12.26
C SER A 245 -7.24 17.04 -11.01
N LEU A 246 -5.93 17.10 -11.19
CA LEU A 246 -4.97 17.39 -10.12
C LEU A 246 -4.46 18.82 -10.30
N VAL A 247 -4.07 19.46 -9.20
CA VAL A 247 -3.28 20.70 -9.20
C VAL A 247 -2.23 20.51 -8.11
N PHE A 248 -0.98 20.86 -8.39
CA PHE A 248 0.05 20.77 -7.35
C PHE A 248 -0.19 21.78 -6.24
N ASP A 249 -0.05 21.35 -4.98
CA ASP A 249 -0.09 22.25 -3.83
C ASP A 249 1.13 23.18 -3.86
N ASP A 250 2.29 22.61 -4.15
CA ASP A 250 3.57 23.31 -4.36
C ASP A 250 3.79 23.62 -5.84
N THR A 251 3.12 24.69 -6.33
CA THR A 251 3.27 25.14 -7.73
C THR A 251 4.62 25.82 -8.02
N ASP A 252 5.27 26.38 -7.00
CA ASP A 252 6.59 27.02 -7.13
C ASP A 252 7.71 25.97 -7.27
N GLY A 253 7.56 24.83 -6.59
CA GLY A 253 8.44 23.67 -6.72
C GLY A 253 8.25 22.90 -8.03
N ALA A 254 7.12 23.06 -8.73
CA ALA A 254 6.85 22.41 -10.00
C ALA A 254 7.63 23.01 -11.18
N LEU A 255 7.80 22.23 -12.25
CA LEU A 255 8.33 22.68 -13.52
C LEU A 255 7.20 23.21 -14.39
N ARG A 256 7.31 24.45 -14.88
CA ARG A 256 6.41 24.99 -15.90
C ARG A 256 6.85 24.51 -17.28
N VAL A 257 5.92 23.93 -18.03
CA VAL A 257 6.16 23.49 -19.41
C VAL A 257 5.26 24.30 -20.33
N ASP A 258 5.88 25.14 -21.15
CA ASP A 258 5.18 25.95 -22.14
C ASP A 258 4.93 25.11 -23.41
N LYS A 259 3.67 25.15 -23.90
CA LYS A 259 3.25 24.43 -25.10
C LYS A 259 2.27 25.27 -25.89
N ALA A 260 2.29 25.12 -27.21
CA ALA A 260 1.32 25.79 -28.09
C ALA A 260 -0.10 25.31 -27.72
N GLY A 261 -0.96 26.25 -27.32
CA GLY A 261 -2.33 25.95 -26.86
C GLY A 261 -2.53 25.94 -25.34
N GLY A 262 -1.49 26.26 -24.55
CA GLY A 262 -1.57 26.35 -23.08
C GLY A 262 -0.47 25.51 -22.43
N GLY A 263 0.22 26.08 -21.44
CA GLY A 263 1.23 25.38 -20.66
C GLY A 263 0.61 24.47 -19.59
N TYR A 264 1.43 23.58 -19.03
CA TYR A 264 1.07 22.71 -17.92
C TYR A 264 2.20 22.67 -16.88
N LEU A 265 1.95 22.02 -15.73
CA LEU A 265 2.96 21.79 -14.71
C LEU A 265 3.44 20.35 -14.75
N ALA A 266 4.72 20.12 -14.52
CA ALA A 266 5.29 18.80 -14.29
C ALA A 266 5.93 18.72 -12.91
N ALA A 267 5.83 17.56 -12.26
CA ALA A 267 6.45 17.32 -10.96
C ALA A 267 7.96 17.51 -11.05
N ARG A 268 8.51 18.24 -10.08
CA ARG A 268 9.96 18.43 -9.93
C ARG A 268 10.40 18.30 -8.47
N SER A 269 9.62 18.82 -7.54
CA SER A 269 9.90 18.66 -6.10
C SER A 269 9.48 17.28 -5.59
N LEU A 270 10.08 16.84 -4.48
CA LEU A 270 9.67 15.61 -3.79
C LEU A 270 8.19 15.66 -3.39
N ASP A 271 7.68 16.83 -3.00
CA ASP A 271 6.30 17.00 -2.59
C ASP A 271 5.34 16.90 -3.78
N ASN A 272 5.71 17.39 -4.96
CA ASN A 272 4.94 17.13 -6.19
C ASN A 272 4.82 15.62 -6.46
N TYR A 273 5.93 14.87 -6.41
CA TYR A 273 5.91 13.41 -6.64
C TYR A 273 5.08 12.67 -5.58
N ARG A 274 5.22 13.04 -4.31
CA ARG A 274 4.39 12.46 -3.23
C ARG A 274 2.92 12.73 -3.46
N GLN A 275 2.54 13.95 -3.86
CA GLN A 275 1.16 14.29 -4.18
C GLN A 275 0.60 13.43 -5.31
N LEU A 276 1.33 13.27 -6.42
CA LEU A 276 0.91 12.39 -7.53
C LEU A 276 0.64 10.96 -7.04
N HIS A 277 1.55 10.39 -6.25
CA HIS A 277 1.37 9.04 -5.71
C HIS A 277 0.18 8.94 -4.75
N ARG A 278 -0.02 9.95 -3.88
CA ARG A 278 -1.15 9.97 -2.96
C ARG A 278 -2.47 10.01 -3.71
N GLU A 279 -2.59 10.92 -4.68
CA GLU A 279 -3.82 11.12 -5.45
C GLU A 279 -4.14 9.93 -6.35
N CYS A 280 -3.16 9.40 -7.09
CA CYS A 280 -3.41 8.20 -7.89
C CYS A 280 -3.94 7.04 -7.05
N ARG A 281 -3.46 6.91 -5.80
CA ARG A 281 -3.88 5.87 -4.85
C ARG A 281 -5.14 6.19 -4.06
N THR A 282 -5.80 7.34 -4.23
CA THR A 282 -7.14 7.58 -3.64
C THR A 282 -8.25 6.88 -4.42
N ASP A 283 -7.97 6.47 -5.67
CA ASP A 283 -8.96 5.80 -6.50
C ASP A 283 -9.43 4.46 -5.89
N PRO A 284 -10.75 4.27 -5.70
CA PRO A 284 -11.28 3.08 -5.04
C PRO A 284 -11.08 1.79 -5.83
N VAL A 285 -11.00 1.85 -7.17
CA VAL A 285 -10.71 0.68 -8.01
C VAL A 285 -9.26 0.25 -7.83
N LEU A 286 -8.34 1.19 -7.66
CA LEU A 286 -6.93 0.87 -7.41
C LEU A 286 -6.69 0.36 -5.98
N GLN A 287 -7.51 0.79 -5.01
CA GLN A 287 -7.42 0.36 -3.61
C GLN A 287 -8.06 -1.01 -3.32
N ALA A 288 -8.96 -1.48 -4.19
CA ALA A 288 -9.75 -2.70 -4.01
C ALA A 288 -8.93 -3.99 -4.24
#